data_AF-A6VMB1-F1
#
_entry.id   AF-A6VMB1-F1
#
_cell.length_a   1.000
_cell.length_b   1.000
_cell.length_c   1.000
_cell.angle_alpha   90.00
_cell.angle_beta   90.00
_cell.angle_gamma   90.00
#
_symmetry.space_group_name_H-M   'P 1'
#
loop_
_entity.id
_entity.type
_entity.pdbx_description
1 polymer ?
#
loop_
_entity_poly.entity_id
_entity_poly.type
_entity_poly.pdbx_seq_one_letter_code
_entity_poly.pdbx_strand_id
1 'polypeptide(L)'
;MKKLVLATAFSAVAAFTQAQTLPNQNSTIHTYEFTQSYDLQVPKGSSGTTKLWVPLPFSNDYQNVKSVEFDGNYQQAYITENNQYGAKTLFATWDKDAVKRALNVKLIVETKDREPMKQGLLKDYQVPEKIEYSVDVQQYLKPTLHIKTDGIVKQFADKIVANEANPLKKAALIHQWIVNNMERDNSVLGCGNGDVEKMLAGGELKGKCTDINSVFVALARASGIPAREVFGIRLGQAVKMGAYSKSAFGSAKDKVANENGGQHCRAEFYLAGFGWVPVDSADVAKYRLTEKKSVEDEGTKAVSDYLFGNWEANWMGFNHARDFNLYPMPELAPLNNFGYPYAEVGGDPLNSYDAEEFGYEFTSKEL
;
A
#
# COMPACT_ATOMS: atom_id res chain seq x y z
N MET A 1 54.61 16.42 -58.50
CA MET A 1 53.78 15.40 -57.84
C MET A 1 52.56 16.09 -57.23
N LYS A 2 51.37 15.99 -57.86
CA LYS A 2 50.12 16.53 -57.32
C LYS A 2 49.50 15.45 -56.42
N LYS A 3 49.35 15.71 -55.12
CA LYS A 3 48.70 14.80 -54.16
C LYS A 3 47.19 15.04 -54.18
N LEU A 4 46.43 14.00 -54.50
CA LEU A 4 44.98 13.93 -54.36
C LEU A 4 44.65 13.66 -52.88
N VAL A 5 43.76 14.43 -52.28
CA VAL A 5 43.20 14.14 -50.94
C VAL A 5 41.74 13.75 -51.14
N LEU A 6 41.42 12.49 -50.88
CA LEU A 6 40.04 12.00 -50.81
C LEU A 6 39.46 12.41 -49.46
N ALA A 7 38.34 13.13 -49.47
CA ALA A 7 37.52 13.38 -48.29
C ALA A 7 36.40 12.34 -48.24
N THR A 8 36.48 11.40 -47.30
CA THR A 8 35.38 10.50 -46.95
C THR A 8 34.49 11.18 -45.91
N ALA A 9 33.24 11.46 -46.28
CA ALA A 9 32.21 11.92 -45.36
C ALA A 9 31.60 10.71 -44.62
N PHE A 10 31.72 10.71 -43.29
CA PHE A 10 30.96 9.80 -42.43
C PHE A 10 29.60 10.42 -42.12
N SER A 11 28.53 9.87 -42.67
CA SER A 11 27.17 10.18 -42.24
C SER A 11 26.85 9.44 -40.96
N ALA A 12 26.82 10.15 -39.83
CA ALA A 12 26.30 9.63 -38.58
C ALA A 12 24.77 9.64 -38.62
N VAL A 13 24.15 8.46 -38.66
CA VAL A 13 22.70 8.31 -38.49
C VAL A 13 22.42 8.37 -36.99
N ALA A 14 21.89 9.51 -36.52
CA ALA A 14 21.38 9.62 -35.16
C ALA A 14 20.04 8.87 -35.08
N ALA A 15 20.02 7.73 -34.41
CA ALA A 15 18.79 7.06 -34.02
C ALA A 15 18.11 7.87 -32.91
N PHE A 16 17.06 8.61 -33.27
CA PHE A 16 16.20 9.26 -32.29
C PHE A 16 15.35 8.17 -31.59
N THR A 17 15.75 7.77 -30.39
CA THR A 17 14.85 7.03 -29.49
C THR A 17 13.76 7.99 -29.04
N GLN A 18 12.56 7.91 -29.64
CA GLN A 18 11.37 8.54 -29.06
C GLN A 18 11.12 7.90 -27.70
N ALA A 19 11.18 8.69 -26.64
CA ALA A 19 10.66 8.25 -25.34
C ALA A 19 9.18 7.94 -25.53
N GLN A 20 8.79 6.67 -25.38
CA GLN A 20 7.38 6.30 -25.33
C GLN A 20 6.75 6.99 -24.12
N THR A 21 5.92 7.99 -24.36
CA THR A 21 5.08 8.57 -23.32
C THR A 21 4.01 7.53 -22.98
N LEU A 22 4.13 6.90 -21.81
CA LEU A 22 3.07 6.05 -21.29
C LEU A 22 1.79 6.90 -21.12
N PRO A 23 0.62 6.41 -21.57
CA PRO A 23 -0.63 7.12 -21.39
C PRO A 23 -0.93 7.35 -19.90
N ASN A 24 -1.43 8.54 -19.56
CA ASN A 24 -1.75 8.88 -18.18
C ASN A 24 -2.91 8.00 -17.68
N GLN A 25 -2.60 7.08 -16.76
CA GLN A 25 -3.55 6.17 -16.13
C GLN A 25 -4.41 6.82 -15.03
N ASN A 26 -4.09 8.05 -14.64
CA ASN A 26 -4.75 8.74 -13.53
C ASN A 26 -5.95 9.57 -14.02
N SER A 27 -7.10 9.46 -13.33
CA SER A 27 -8.36 10.10 -13.74
C SER A 27 -8.86 11.15 -12.73
N THR A 28 -9.89 10.84 -11.94
CA THR A 28 -10.51 11.77 -10.99
C THR A 28 -9.49 12.24 -9.96
N ILE A 29 -9.47 13.54 -9.68
CA ILE A 29 -8.61 14.15 -8.66
C ILE A 29 -9.47 14.49 -7.44
N HIS A 30 -8.96 14.17 -6.26
CA HIS A 30 -9.52 14.53 -4.96
C HIS A 30 -8.49 15.34 -4.18
N THR A 31 -8.96 16.20 -3.28
CA THR A 31 -8.11 16.88 -2.30
C THR A 31 -8.69 16.68 -0.92
N TYR A 32 -7.85 16.24 0.02
CA TYR A 32 -8.24 15.99 1.40
C TYR A 32 -7.39 16.80 2.35
N GLU A 33 -8.03 17.34 3.38
CA GLU A 33 -7.38 17.70 4.64
C GLU A 33 -7.48 16.51 5.58
N PHE A 34 -6.35 15.92 5.97
CA PHE A 34 -6.29 14.82 6.93
C PHE A 34 -5.60 15.27 8.20
N THR A 35 -6.30 15.15 9.32
CA THR A 35 -5.83 15.54 10.65
C THR A 35 -5.66 14.29 11.50
N GLN A 36 -4.46 14.14 12.07
CA GLN A 36 -4.13 13.13 13.07
C GLN A 36 -3.86 13.83 14.40
N SER A 37 -4.73 13.60 15.37
CA SER A 37 -4.60 14.11 16.73
C SER A 37 -4.15 12.99 17.65
N TYR A 38 -3.19 13.25 18.51
CA TYR A 38 -2.68 12.32 19.52
C TYR A 38 -2.73 13.00 20.89
N ASP A 39 -3.17 12.26 21.91
CA ASP A 39 -2.86 12.48 23.31
C ASP A 39 -2.56 11.10 23.91
N LEU A 40 -1.30 10.68 23.81
CA LEU A 40 -0.93 9.29 24.07
C LEU A 40 -1.22 8.88 25.53
N GLN A 41 -1.90 7.76 25.69
CA GLN A 41 -2.20 7.21 27.01
C GLN A 41 -1.01 6.42 27.55
N VAL A 42 -0.68 6.61 28.83
CA VAL A 42 0.36 5.83 29.50
C VAL A 42 -0.29 4.63 30.19
N PRO A 43 0.02 3.39 29.79
CA PRO A 43 -0.52 2.21 30.44
C PRO A 43 -0.11 2.17 31.91
N LYS A 44 -0.98 1.60 32.74
CA LYS A 44 -0.71 1.47 34.18
C LYS A 44 0.54 0.61 34.39
N GLY A 45 1.53 1.19 35.06
CA GLY A 45 2.79 0.52 35.38
C GLY A 45 3.94 0.85 34.42
N SER A 46 3.64 1.46 33.27
CA SER A 46 4.66 1.97 32.35
C SER A 46 5.18 3.33 32.81
N SER A 47 6.48 3.56 32.64
CA SER A 47 7.12 4.84 33.01
C SER A 47 8.38 5.06 32.19
N GLY A 48 8.70 6.31 31.89
CA GLY A 48 9.87 6.68 31.09
C GLY A 48 9.50 7.60 29.94
N THR A 49 10.49 7.92 29.12
CA THR A 49 10.29 8.75 27.92
C THR A 49 9.25 8.11 27.01
N THR A 50 8.27 8.90 26.57
CA THR A 50 7.35 8.49 25.52
C THR A 50 7.96 8.82 24.17
N LYS A 51 7.88 7.88 23.23
CA LYS A 51 8.30 8.06 21.84
C LYS A 51 7.17 7.67 20.91
N LEU A 52 7.01 8.41 19.83
CA LEU A 52 5.98 8.21 18.81
C LEU A 52 6.62 8.27 17.42
N TRP A 53 6.25 7.31 16.57
CA TRP A 53 6.57 7.27 15.15
C TRP A 53 5.26 7.28 14.37
N VAL A 54 5.01 8.37 13.64
CA VAL A 54 3.81 8.55 12.80
C VAL A 54 4.18 8.31 11.33
N PRO A 55 3.52 7.38 10.63
CA PRO A 55 3.73 7.20 9.19
C PRO A 55 3.23 8.43 8.44
N LEU A 56 4.05 8.95 7.51
CA LEU A 56 3.69 10.05 6.63
C LEU A 56 3.60 9.58 5.17
N PRO A 57 2.71 10.17 4.36
CA PRO A 57 2.57 9.81 2.96
C PRO A 57 3.78 10.19 2.10
N PHE A 58 4.09 9.35 1.11
CA PHE A 58 4.98 9.70 0.01
C PHE A 58 4.22 10.49 -1.08
N SER A 59 4.95 11.10 -2.01
CA SER A 59 4.37 11.75 -3.20
C SER A 59 4.87 11.07 -4.48
N ASN A 60 3.98 10.87 -5.44
CA ASN A 60 4.25 10.33 -6.77
C ASN A 60 3.22 10.82 -7.79
N ASP A 61 3.00 10.06 -8.87
CA ASP A 61 2.09 10.43 -9.97
C ASP A 61 0.61 10.44 -9.58
N TYR A 62 0.19 9.55 -8.67
CA TYR A 62 -1.21 9.37 -8.27
C TYR A 62 -1.56 9.94 -6.88
N GLN A 63 -0.58 10.38 -6.10
CA GLN A 63 -0.82 11.13 -4.86
C GLN A 63 0.28 12.18 -4.62
N ASN A 64 -0.10 13.35 -4.13
CA ASN A 64 0.81 14.47 -3.91
C ASN A 64 0.53 15.14 -2.57
N VAL A 65 1.52 15.15 -1.68
CA VAL A 65 1.45 15.78 -0.38
C VAL A 65 1.77 17.26 -0.54
N LYS A 66 0.73 18.11 -0.46
CA LYS A 66 0.84 19.56 -0.65
C LYS A 66 1.42 20.25 0.58
N SER A 67 1.07 19.78 1.78
CA SER A 67 1.63 20.30 3.02
C SER A 67 1.66 19.23 4.12
N VAL A 68 2.61 19.41 5.03
CA VAL A 68 2.72 18.68 6.30
C VAL A 68 2.93 19.73 7.37
N GLU A 69 1.96 19.88 8.26
CA GLU A 69 2.03 20.77 9.42
C GLU A 69 1.88 19.94 10.68
N PHE A 70 2.69 20.23 11.71
CA PHE A 70 2.52 19.58 13.01
C PHE A 70 2.88 20.50 14.15
N ASP A 71 2.14 20.38 15.24
CA ASP A 71 2.32 21.12 16.50
C ASP A 71 1.97 20.22 17.69
N GLY A 72 2.40 20.61 18.89
CA GLY A 72 2.19 19.82 20.09
C GLY A 72 3.05 20.28 21.24
N ASN A 73 3.03 19.52 22.33
CA ASN A 73 3.85 19.77 23.53
C ASN A 73 5.05 18.81 23.63
N TYR A 74 5.52 18.31 22.49
CA TYR A 74 6.68 17.42 22.41
C TYR A 74 7.97 18.13 22.86
N GLN A 75 8.92 17.35 23.37
CA GLN A 75 10.28 17.82 23.65
C GLN A 75 11.11 17.91 22.37
N GLN A 76 10.99 16.90 21.52
CA GLN A 76 11.65 16.85 20.21
C GLN A 76 10.66 16.30 19.18
N ALA A 77 10.68 16.86 17.97
CA ALA A 77 10.03 16.25 16.82
C ALA A 77 10.82 16.53 15.53
N TYR A 78 10.89 15.54 14.64
CA TYR A 78 11.51 15.68 13.32
C TYR A 78 11.01 14.62 12.34
N ILE A 79 11.08 14.93 11.05
CA ILE A 79 10.77 13.99 9.97
C ILE A 79 12.07 13.30 9.51
N THR A 80 12.00 12.00 9.29
CA THR A 80 13.11 11.18 8.81
C THR A 80 12.63 10.14 7.80
N GLU A 81 13.52 9.77 6.88
CA GLU A 81 13.37 8.65 5.95
C GLU A 81 14.52 7.64 6.14
N ASN A 82 15.23 7.71 7.26
CA ASN A 82 16.41 6.89 7.56
C ASN A 82 16.02 5.44 7.91
N ASN A 83 15.50 4.71 6.93
CA ASN A 83 15.20 3.29 7.02
C ASN A 83 15.35 2.65 5.63
N GLN A 84 15.37 1.32 5.59
CA GLN A 84 15.60 0.55 4.37
C GLN A 84 14.64 0.88 3.22
N TYR A 85 13.41 1.30 3.54
CA TYR A 85 12.34 1.53 2.57
C TYR A 85 12.10 3.01 2.27
N GLY A 86 12.84 3.93 2.90
CA GLY A 86 12.56 5.36 2.81
C GLY A 86 11.16 5.73 3.35
N ALA A 87 10.60 4.92 4.26
CA ALA A 87 9.30 5.19 4.85
C ALA A 87 9.35 6.49 5.66
N LYS A 88 8.69 7.53 5.16
CA LYS A 88 8.69 8.85 5.80
C LYS A 88 7.98 8.77 7.15
N THR A 89 8.69 9.22 8.18
CA THR A 89 8.25 9.08 9.57
C THR A 89 8.39 10.41 10.28
N LEU A 90 7.33 10.89 10.93
CA LEU A 90 7.43 11.93 11.94
C LEU A 90 7.70 11.25 13.28
N PHE A 91 8.87 11.52 13.85
CA PHE A 91 9.24 11.05 15.17
C PHE A 91 9.04 12.16 16.20
N ALA A 92 8.48 11.84 17.36
CA ALA A 92 8.29 12.79 18.47
C ALA A 92 8.55 12.14 19.84
N THR A 93 8.99 12.95 20.82
CA THR A 93 9.25 12.49 22.20
C THR A 93 8.64 13.39 23.26
N TRP A 94 8.35 12.80 24.43
CA TRP A 94 7.94 13.50 25.64
C TRP A 94 8.69 12.97 26.85
N ASP A 95 8.95 13.85 27.81
CA ASP A 95 9.53 13.48 29.10
C ASP A 95 8.61 12.54 29.89
N LYS A 96 9.19 11.73 30.78
CA LYS A 96 8.45 10.80 31.64
C LYS A 96 7.39 11.49 32.49
N ASP A 97 7.62 12.74 32.89
CA ASP A 97 6.74 13.51 33.76
C ASP A 97 5.75 14.39 32.97
N ALA A 98 5.67 14.21 31.64
CA ALA A 98 4.74 14.97 30.81
C ALA A 98 3.28 14.71 31.22
N VAL A 99 2.56 15.79 31.52
CA VAL A 99 1.13 15.77 31.87
C VAL A 99 0.26 15.35 30.68
N LYS A 100 0.65 15.78 29.47
CA LYS A 100 0.01 15.43 28.20
C LYS A 100 1.05 15.00 27.17
N ARG A 101 0.64 14.18 26.21
CA ARG A 101 1.50 13.71 25.10
C ARG A 101 0.85 14.08 23.77
N ALA A 102 0.66 15.39 23.60
CA ALA A 102 -0.13 15.97 22.54
C ALA A 102 0.70 16.22 21.27
N LEU A 103 0.22 15.68 20.15
CA LEU A 103 0.72 15.96 18.80
C LEU A 103 -0.48 16.08 17.86
N ASN A 104 -0.54 17.15 17.08
CA ASN A 104 -1.46 17.29 15.97
C ASN A 104 -0.65 17.29 14.67
N VAL A 105 -1.09 16.52 13.68
CA VAL A 105 -0.51 16.50 12.34
C VAL A 105 -1.62 16.78 11.34
N LYS A 106 -1.45 17.80 10.51
CA LYS A 106 -2.37 18.16 9.44
C LYS A 106 -1.67 18.00 8.10
N LEU A 107 -2.31 17.25 7.22
CA LEU A 107 -1.86 16.96 5.87
C LEU A 107 -2.85 17.52 4.87
N ILE A 108 -2.37 18.22 3.85
CA ILE A 108 -3.16 18.46 2.64
C ILE A 108 -2.62 17.53 1.56
N VAL A 109 -3.46 16.61 1.08
CA VAL A 109 -3.09 15.62 0.08
C VAL A 109 -4.03 15.67 -1.12
N GLU A 110 -3.45 15.67 -2.31
CA GLU A 110 -4.17 15.46 -3.56
C GLU A 110 -3.99 13.99 -3.94
N THR A 111 -5.08 13.29 -4.24
CA THR A 111 -5.06 11.89 -4.70
C THR A 111 -5.75 11.77 -6.05
N LYS A 112 -5.37 10.76 -6.84
CA LYS A 112 -5.92 10.54 -8.17
C LYS A 112 -6.30 9.09 -8.35
N ASP A 113 -7.50 8.85 -8.85
CA ASP A 113 -7.95 7.53 -9.24
C ASP A 113 -6.97 6.93 -10.25
N ARG A 114 -6.54 5.68 -10.05
CA ARG A 114 -5.70 4.94 -11.00
C ARG A 114 -6.58 3.97 -11.75
N GLU A 115 -6.78 4.17 -13.04
CA GLU A 115 -7.75 3.36 -13.80
C GLU A 115 -7.21 2.78 -15.12
N PRO A 116 -6.00 2.18 -15.15
CA PRO A 116 -5.43 1.68 -16.41
C PRO A 116 -6.26 0.55 -17.04
N MET A 117 -6.88 -0.33 -16.24
CA MET A 117 -7.73 -1.40 -16.80
C MET A 117 -9.03 -0.84 -17.39
N LYS A 118 -9.73 0.02 -16.65
CA LYS A 118 -10.99 0.63 -17.10
C LYS A 118 -10.79 1.54 -18.34
N GLN A 119 -9.66 2.22 -18.42
CA GLN A 119 -9.30 3.04 -19.60
C GLN A 119 -8.80 2.19 -20.79
N GLY A 120 -8.69 0.87 -20.64
CA GLY A 120 -8.24 -0.03 -21.70
C GLY A 120 -6.73 0.01 -21.98
N LEU A 121 -5.93 0.65 -21.12
CA LEU A 121 -4.48 0.81 -21.31
C LEU A 121 -3.72 -0.52 -21.21
N LEU A 122 -4.34 -1.56 -20.62
CA LEU A 122 -3.79 -2.90 -20.48
C LEU A 122 -4.28 -3.89 -21.54
N LYS A 123 -5.24 -3.50 -22.40
CA LYS A 123 -5.92 -4.40 -23.35
C LYS A 123 -4.93 -5.07 -24.31
N ASP A 124 -3.98 -4.30 -24.81
CA ASP A 124 -3.01 -4.73 -25.82
C ASP A 124 -1.61 -4.95 -25.23
N TYR A 125 -1.50 -5.07 -23.91
CA TYR A 125 -0.21 -5.28 -23.23
C TYR A 125 0.52 -6.51 -23.79
N GLN A 126 1.72 -6.28 -24.31
CA GLN A 126 2.65 -7.32 -24.76
C GLN A 126 3.84 -7.37 -23.81
N VAL A 127 4.27 -8.60 -23.50
CA VAL A 127 5.49 -8.81 -22.72
C VAL A 127 6.68 -8.38 -23.58
N PRO A 128 7.54 -7.47 -23.11
CA PRO A 128 8.75 -7.11 -23.84
C PRO A 128 9.64 -8.33 -24.09
N GLU A 129 10.30 -8.40 -25.26
CA GLU A 129 11.24 -9.48 -25.59
C GLU A 129 12.38 -9.59 -24.56
N LYS A 130 12.78 -8.45 -23.99
CA LYS A 130 13.79 -8.35 -22.94
C LYS A 130 13.21 -7.61 -21.74
N ILE A 131 13.20 -8.26 -20.59
CA ILE A 131 12.76 -7.68 -19.31
C ILE A 131 14.00 -7.26 -18.53
N GLU A 132 14.13 -5.96 -18.29
CA GLU A 132 15.13 -5.40 -17.37
C GLU A 132 14.40 -4.51 -16.36
N TYR A 133 14.35 -4.95 -15.10
CA TYR A 133 13.79 -4.17 -14.01
C TYR A 133 14.86 -3.24 -13.43
N SER A 134 14.46 -2.01 -13.11
CA SER A 134 15.29 -1.10 -12.33
C SER A 134 15.54 -1.66 -10.92
N VAL A 135 16.60 -1.19 -10.26
CA VAL A 135 17.02 -1.71 -8.93
C VAL A 135 15.89 -1.57 -7.89
N ASP A 136 15.13 -0.48 -7.95
CA ASP A 136 13.99 -0.21 -7.08
C ASP A 136 12.78 -1.13 -7.37
N VAL A 137 12.68 -1.73 -8.55
CA VAL A 137 11.66 -2.73 -8.86
C VAL A 137 12.14 -4.14 -8.51
N GLN A 138 13.43 -4.45 -8.73
CA GLN A 138 14.00 -5.78 -8.44
C GLN A 138 13.86 -6.19 -6.97
N GLN A 139 13.88 -5.23 -6.03
CA GLN A 139 13.64 -5.54 -4.61
C GLN A 139 12.30 -6.25 -4.38
N TYR A 140 11.29 -5.94 -5.19
CA TYR A 140 9.94 -6.48 -5.07
C TYR A 140 9.76 -7.82 -5.79
N LEU A 141 10.86 -8.46 -6.21
CA LEU A 141 10.91 -9.89 -6.52
C LEU A 141 11.43 -10.72 -5.35
N LYS A 142 12.12 -10.10 -4.39
CA LYS A 142 12.80 -10.80 -3.31
C LYS A 142 11.81 -11.23 -2.22
N PRO A 143 12.09 -12.35 -1.54
CA PRO A 143 11.33 -12.74 -0.36
C PRO A 143 11.64 -11.82 0.84
N THR A 144 10.71 -11.76 1.79
CA THR A 144 10.90 -11.16 3.13
C THR A 144 10.61 -12.21 4.21
N LEU A 145 10.50 -11.79 5.48
CA LEU A 145 10.11 -12.72 6.55
C LEU A 145 8.69 -13.21 6.34
N HIS A 146 7.75 -12.29 6.08
CA HIS A 146 6.32 -12.60 5.92
C HIS A 146 5.91 -12.92 4.47
N ILE A 147 6.71 -12.51 3.48
CA ILE A 147 6.47 -12.76 2.05
C ILE A 147 7.52 -13.74 1.52
N LYS A 148 7.30 -15.05 1.74
CA LYS A 148 8.11 -16.10 1.12
C LYS A 148 7.75 -16.26 -0.35
N THR A 149 8.67 -16.78 -1.15
CA THR A 149 8.50 -16.96 -2.61
C THR A 149 8.81 -18.39 -3.08
N ASP A 150 9.13 -19.27 -2.15
CA ASP A 150 9.50 -20.66 -2.32
C ASP A 150 8.51 -21.59 -1.58
N GLY A 151 8.88 -22.86 -1.41
CA GLY A 151 8.11 -23.82 -0.63
C GLY A 151 6.64 -23.91 -1.05
N ILE A 152 5.74 -23.86 -0.06
CA ILE A 152 4.30 -23.93 -0.30
C ILE A 152 3.77 -22.74 -1.11
N VAL A 153 4.35 -21.54 -0.94
CA VAL A 153 3.94 -20.36 -1.71
C VAL A 153 4.18 -20.60 -3.19
N LYS A 154 5.37 -21.11 -3.55
CA LYS A 154 5.69 -21.44 -4.95
C LYS A 154 4.80 -22.55 -5.51
N GLN A 155 4.48 -23.57 -4.71
CA GLN A 155 3.57 -24.65 -5.12
C GLN A 155 2.17 -24.12 -5.44
N PHE A 156 1.62 -23.25 -4.61
CA PHE A 156 0.33 -22.60 -4.89
C PHE A 156 0.43 -21.71 -6.11
N ALA A 157 1.46 -20.89 -6.22
CA ALA A 157 1.68 -20.01 -7.38
C ALA A 157 1.71 -20.81 -8.69
N ASP A 158 2.53 -21.87 -8.76
CA ASP A 158 2.64 -22.73 -9.94
C ASP A 158 1.33 -23.44 -10.28
N LYS A 159 0.58 -23.89 -9.26
CA LYS A 159 -0.73 -24.51 -9.47
C LYS A 159 -1.75 -23.51 -10.03
N ILE A 160 -1.75 -22.27 -9.54
CA ILE A 160 -2.70 -21.23 -9.93
C ILE A 160 -2.40 -20.72 -11.35
N VAL A 161 -1.14 -20.44 -11.66
CA VAL A 161 -0.75 -19.87 -12.95
C VAL A 161 -0.52 -20.91 -14.04
N ALA A 162 -0.28 -22.17 -13.67
CA ALA A 162 0.01 -23.28 -14.57
C ALA A 162 1.09 -22.89 -15.60
N ASN A 163 0.78 -23.03 -16.90
CA ASN A 163 1.70 -22.73 -18.01
C ASN A 163 1.50 -21.31 -18.59
N GLU A 164 0.72 -20.44 -17.94
CA GLU A 164 0.54 -19.06 -18.43
C GLU A 164 1.89 -18.33 -18.39
N ALA A 165 2.23 -17.63 -19.47
CA ALA A 165 3.50 -16.90 -19.60
C ALA A 165 3.31 -15.39 -19.42
N ASN A 166 2.13 -14.86 -19.73
CA ASN A 166 1.84 -13.44 -19.66
C ASN A 166 1.64 -12.99 -18.20
N PRO A 167 2.48 -12.08 -17.66
CA PRO A 167 2.42 -11.66 -16.26
C PRO A 167 1.11 -10.96 -15.89
N LEU A 168 0.45 -10.24 -16.81
CA LEU A 168 -0.87 -9.65 -16.55
C LEU A 168 -1.93 -10.75 -16.34
N LYS A 169 -1.90 -11.80 -17.17
CA LYS A 169 -2.81 -12.94 -17.04
C LYS A 169 -2.52 -13.77 -15.78
N LYS A 170 -1.25 -14.00 -15.45
CA LYS A 170 -0.85 -14.63 -14.19
C LYS A 170 -1.39 -13.86 -12.98
N ALA A 171 -1.22 -12.54 -12.96
CA ALA A 171 -1.74 -11.69 -11.89
C ALA A 171 -3.27 -11.78 -11.79
N ALA A 172 -3.98 -11.82 -12.93
CA ALA A 172 -5.43 -12.00 -12.96
C ALA A 172 -5.87 -13.35 -12.39
N LEU A 173 -5.17 -14.45 -12.74
CA LEU A 173 -5.43 -15.78 -12.18
C LEU A 173 -5.21 -15.82 -10.66
N ILE A 174 -4.16 -15.17 -10.16
CA ILE A 174 -3.89 -15.04 -8.73
C ILE A 174 -4.99 -14.24 -8.03
N HIS A 175 -5.36 -13.07 -8.57
CA HIS A 175 -6.45 -12.26 -8.04
C HIS A 175 -7.76 -13.05 -7.97
N GLN A 176 -8.13 -13.74 -9.05
CA GLN A 176 -9.35 -14.54 -9.10
C GLN A 176 -9.32 -15.72 -8.13
N TRP A 177 -8.16 -16.39 -7.99
CA TRP A 177 -8.01 -17.46 -7.01
C TRP A 177 -8.25 -16.93 -5.60
N ILE A 178 -7.70 -15.77 -5.25
CA ILE A 178 -7.94 -15.14 -3.94
C ILE A 178 -9.43 -14.82 -3.76
N VAL A 179 -10.08 -14.20 -4.75
CA VAL A 179 -11.50 -13.84 -4.69
C VAL A 179 -12.40 -15.07 -4.48
N ASN A 180 -12.04 -16.19 -5.09
CA ASN A 180 -12.80 -17.44 -5.00
C ASN A 180 -12.57 -18.21 -3.71
N ASN A 181 -11.38 -18.09 -3.10
CA ASN A 181 -10.97 -19.00 -2.03
C ASN A 181 -10.76 -18.31 -0.68
N MET A 182 -10.58 -16.99 -0.64
CA MET A 182 -10.33 -16.26 0.59
C MET A 182 -11.55 -15.48 1.10
N GLU A 183 -11.62 -15.31 2.42
CA GLU A 183 -12.70 -14.59 3.10
C GLU A 183 -12.18 -13.51 4.07
N ARG A 184 -13.01 -12.50 4.33
CA ARG A 184 -12.72 -11.46 5.32
C ARG A 184 -13.02 -12.00 6.72
N ASP A 185 -12.06 -11.87 7.64
CA ASP A 185 -12.26 -12.18 9.06
C ASP A 185 -12.04 -10.92 9.91
N ASN A 186 -13.12 -10.39 10.50
CA ASN A 186 -13.04 -9.16 11.30
C ASN A 186 -12.48 -9.39 12.72
N SER A 187 -12.32 -10.65 13.16
CA SER A 187 -11.73 -10.98 14.47
C SER A 187 -10.21 -10.84 14.50
N VAL A 188 -9.56 -10.81 13.33
CA VAL A 188 -8.12 -10.58 13.21
C VAL A 188 -7.76 -9.18 13.70
N LEU A 189 -6.72 -9.08 14.54
CA LEU A 189 -6.25 -7.80 15.08
C LEU A 189 -5.68 -6.89 13.97
N GLY A 190 -5.94 -5.58 14.06
CA GLY A 190 -5.45 -4.60 13.09
C GLY A 190 -5.85 -4.92 11.65
N CYS A 191 -4.87 -4.90 10.74
CA CYS A 191 -5.02 -5.29 9.33
C CYS A 191 -4.58 -6.74 9.03
N GLY A 192 -4.16 -7.49 10.06
CA GLY A 192 -3.53 -8.80 9.92
C GLY A 192 -2.01 -8.76 9.84
N ASN A 193 -1.38 -9.93 9.97
CA ASN A 193 0.08 -10.07 9.94
C ASN A 193 0.61 -10.31 8.52
N GLY A 194 -0.19 -10.90 7.63
CA GLY A 194 0.26 -11.24 6.28
C GLY A 194 1.40 -12.26 6.25
N ASP A 195 1.40 -13.23 7.18
CA ASP A 195 2.30 -14.38 7.15
C ASP A 195 1.76 -15.42 6.15
N VAL A 196 2.20 -15.29 4.89
CA VAL A 196 1.59 -16.03 3.78
C VAL A 196 1.90 -17.53 3.84
N GLU A 197 3.12 -17.90 4.22
CA GLU A 197 3.51 -19.30 4.34
C GLU A 197 2.62 -20.00 5.37
N LYS A 198 2.44 -19.38 6.54
CA LYS A 198 1.57 -19.92 7.59
C LYS A 198 0.11 -20.05 7.14
N MET A 199 -0.43 -19.04 6.46
CA MET A 199 -1.81 -19.06 5.97
C MET A 199 -2.04 -20.19 4.95
N LEU A 200 -1.15 -20.33 3.97
CA LEU A 200 -1.25 -21.38 2.95
C LEU A 200 -1.03 -22.78 3.54
N ALA A 201 -0.08 -22.93 4.48
CA ALA A 201 0.21 -24.22 5.13
C ALA A 201 -0.89 -24.66 6.08
N GLY A 202 -1.49 -23.72 6.82
CA GLY A 202 -2.60 -24.00 7.72
C GLY A 202 -3.94 -24.16 7.02
N GLY A 203 -4.07 -23.73 5.76
CA GLY A 203 -5.35 -23.68 5.05
C GLY A 203 -6.31 -22.61 5.59
N GLU A 204 -5.83 -21.69 6.43
CA GLU A 204 -6.61 -20.59 6.98
C GLU A 204 -6.68 -19.46 5.94
N LEU A 205 -7.50 -19.67 4.92
CA LEU A 205 -7.70 -18.74 3.80
C LEU A 205 -8.65 -17.60 4.19
N LYS A 206 -8.41 -16.95 5.32
CA LYS A 206 -9.22 -15.83 5.79
C LYS A 206 -8.35 -14.82 6.54
N GLY A 207 -8.76 -13.57 6.53
CA GLY A 207 -8.04 -12.51 7.23
C GLY A 207 -8.51 -11.11 6.89
N LYS A 208 -7.65 -10.13 7.12
CA LYS A 208 -7.90 -8.72 6.77
C LYS A 208 -7.06 -8.28 5.58
N CYS A 209 -6.93 -6.97 5.37
CA CYS A 209 -6.37 -6.43 4.13
C CYS A 209 -4.88 -6.71 3.98
N THR A 210 -4.10 -6.69 5.05
CA THR A 210 -2.69 -7.11 4.98
C THR A 210 -2.59 -8.60 4.70
N ASP A 211 -3.39 -9.45 5.33
CA ASP A 211 -3.38 -10.90 5.07
C ASP A 211 -3.67 -11.24 3.61
N ILE A 212 -4.79 -10.73 3.09
CA ILE A 212 -5.28 -11.08 1.76
C ILE A 212 -4.39 -10.49 0.65
N ASN A 213 -4.02 -9.21 0.76
CA ASN A 213 -3.16 -8.58 -0.26
C ASN A 213 -1.69 -9.05 -0.14
N SER A 214 -1.23 -9.53 1.02
CA SER A 214 0.07 -10.22 1.13
C SER A 214 0.07 -11.55 0.36
N VAL A 215 -1.02 -12.31 0.39
CA VAL A 215 -1.14 -13.54 -0.43
C VAL A 215 -1.01 -13.23 -1.92
N PHE A 216 -1.67 -12.15 -2.39
CA PHE A 216 -1.49 -11.70 -3.78
C PHE A 216 -0.02 -11.42 -4.08
N VAL A 217 0.65 -10.61 -3.24
CA VAL A 217 2.04 -10.21 -3.45
C VAL A 217 2.97 -11.42 -3.45
N ALA A 218 2.86 -12.32 -2.48
CA ALA A 218 3.71 -13.49 -2.38
C ALA A 218 3.55 -14.45 -3.57
N LEU A 219 2.32 -14.72 -4.01
CA LEU A 219 2.05 -15.56 -5.17
C LEU A 219 2.52 -14.91 -6.47
N ALA A 220 2.38 -13.58 -6.61
CA ALA A 220 2.89 -12.83 -7.75
C ALA A 220 4.43 -12.87 -7.81
N ARG A 221 5.11 -12.64 -6.68
CA ARG A 221 6.57 -12.73 -6.58
C ARG A 221 7.08 -14.14 -6.87
N ALA A 222 6.45 -15.17 -6.30
CA ALA A 222 6.74 -16.56 -6.59
C ALA A 222 6.53 -16.94 -8.07
N SER A 223 5.66 -16.20 -8.77
CA SER A 223 5.42 -16.33 -10.22
C SER A 223 6.36 -15.48 -11.10
N GLY A 224 7.35 -14.82 -10.49
CA GLY A 224 8.34 -13.97 -11.18
C GLY A 224 7.83 -12.56 -11.52
N ILE A 225 6.78 -12.08 -10.85
CA ILE A 225 6.19 -10.76 -11.08
C ILE A 225 6.57 -9.86 -9.90
N PRO A 226 7.25 -8.72 -10.10
CA PRO A 226 7.50 -7.80 -9.00
C PRO A 226 6.17 -7.30 -8.45
N ALA A 227 5.97 -7.41 -7.14
CA ALA A 227 4.71 -7.03 -6.50
C ALA A 227 4.97 -6.47 -5.10
N ARG A 228 4.13 -5.54 -4.64
CA ARG A 228 4.27 -4.93 -3.32
C ARG A 228 2.95 -4.50 -2.73
N GLU A 229 2.90 -4.54 -1.41
CA GLU A 229 1.88 -3.90 -0.61
C GLU A 229 2.09 -2.38 -0.59
N VAL A 230 0.99 -1.67 -0.36
CA VAL A 230 0.97 -0.25 -0.04
C VAL A 230 0.13 -0.08 1.21
N PHE A 231 0.80 0.24 2.31
CA PHE A 231 0.17 0.49 3.61
C PHE A 231 -0.29 1.94 3.66
N GLY A 232 -1.53 2.17 4.07
CA GLY A 232 -2.15 3.49 3.99
C GLY A 232 -3.43 3.58 4.80
N ILE A 233 -4.22 4.60 4.48
CA ILE A 233 -5.48 4.90 5.18
C ILE A 233 -6.51 5.45 4.20
N ARG A 234 -7.79 5.13 4.44
CA ARG A 234 -8.94 5.79 3.79
C ARG A 234 -8.97 7.27 4.15
N LEU A 235 -9.55 8.05 3.26
CA LEU A 235 -9.71 9.50 3.40
C LEU A 235 -11.17 9.95 3.28
N GLY A 236 -12.09 9.05 2.96
CA GLY A 236 -13.50 9.39 2.90
C GLY A 236 -14.34 8.44 2.07
N GLN A 237 -15.45 8.97 1.57
CA GLN A 237 -16.45 8.22 0.84
C GLN A 237 -15.91 7.71 -0.50
N ALA A 238 -16.12 6.42 -0.78
CA ALA A 238 -16.02 5.90 -2.14
C ALA A 238 -17.27 6.33 -2.94
N VAL A 239 -17.09 6.95 -4.09
CA VAL A 239 -18.14 7.37 -5.01
C VAL A 239 -18.45 6.26 -6.01
N LYS A 240 -17.43 5.68 -6.66
CA LYS A 240 -17.59 4.62 -7.67
C LYS A 240 -17.93 3.29 -7.01
N MET A 241 -17.11 2.86 -6.05
CA MET A 241 -17.36 1.63 -5.29
C MET A 241 -18.52 1.79 -4.30
N GLY A 242 -18.87 3.04 -3.94
CA GLY A 242 -20.06 3.38 -3.18
C GLY A 242 -21.38 2.92 -3.81
N ALA A 243 -21.41 2.70 -5.13
CA ALA A 243 -22.55 2.13 -5.83
C ALA A 243 -22.86 0.69 -5.40
N TYR A 244 -21.86 -0.05 -4.91
CA TYR A 244 -21.99 -1.44 -4.46
C TYR A 244 -22.16 -1.54 -2.94
N SER A 245 -21.46 -0.72 -2.16
CA SER A 245 -21.56 -0.69 -0.71
C SER A 245 -21.29 0.70 -0.16
N LYS A 246 -22.15 1.15 0.77
CA LYS A 246 -22.01 2.46 1.44
C LYS A 246 -20.91 2.49 2.50
N SER A 247 -20.37 1.34 2.91
CA SER A 247 -19.46 1.24 4.06
C SER A 247 -18.23 0.36 3.83
N ALA A 248 -18.26 -0.59 2.88
CA ALA A 248 -17.11 -1.47 2.65
C ALA A 248 -15.88 -0.69 2.17
N PHE A 249 -16.05 0.36 1.37
CA PHE A 249 -14.95 1.02 0.65
C PHE A 249 -14.56 2.39 1.19
N GLY A 250 -15.08 2.78 2.34
CA GLY A 250 -14.91 4.12 2.93
C GLY A 250 -16.21 4.91 2.86
N SER A 251 -16.45 5.72 3.89
CA SER A 251 -17.67 6.50 4.07
C SER A 251 -17.33 7.88 4.62
N ALA A 252 -18.22 8.84 4.39
CA ALA A 252 -18.13 10.16 4.96
C ALA A 252 -19.54 10.69 5.22
N LYS A 253 -19.65 11.63 6.15
CA LYS A 253 -20.85 12.42 6.38
C LYS A 253 -20.47 13.89 6.21
N ASP A 254 -21.21 14.60 5.36
CA ASP A 254 -20.96 16.02 5.08
C ASP A 254 -19.49 16.29 4.66
N LYS A 255 -18.94 15.39 3.81
CA LYS A 255 -17.54 15.34 3.37
C LYS A 255 -16.48 15.07 4.45
N VAL A 256 -16.90 14.78 5.68
CA VAL A 256 -16.01 14.47 6.80
C VAL A 256 -16.08 12.98 7.13
N ALA A 257 -14.92 12.33 7.28
CA ALA A 257 -14.77 10.94 7.64
C ALA A 257 -13.98 10.78 8.93
N ASN A 258 -14.44 9.88 9.81
CA ASN A 258 -13.65 9.39 10.93
C ASN A 258 -12.85 8.18 10.44
N GLU A 259 -11.53 8.26 10.56
CA GLU A 259 -10.60 7.30 10.00
C GLU A 259 -9.83 6.54 11.09
N ASN A 260 -10.36 6.48 12.32
CA ASN A 260 -9.72 5.78 13.44
C ASN A 260 -9.47 4.30 13.13
N GLY A 261 -10.37 3.69 12.36
CA GLY A 261 -10.24 2.33 11.81
C GLY A 261 -10.10 2.30 10.29
N GLY A 262 -9.65 3.42 9.69
CA GLY A 262 -9.56 3.63 8.25
C GLY A 262 -8.33 2.97 7.60
N GLN A 263 -7.45 2.34 8.39
CA GLN A 263 -6.21 1.74 7.87
C GLN A 263 -6.55 0.68 6.83
N HIS A 264 -5.76 0.69 5.76
CA HIS A 264 -5.94 -0.23 4.66
C HIS A 264 -4.61 -0.58 4.02
N CYS A 265 -4.54 -1.78 3.47
CA CYS A 265 -3.40 -2.27 2.72
C CYS A 265 -3.92 -2.63 1.33
N ARG A 266 -3.39 -2.00 0.29
CA ARG A 266 -3.63 -2.41 -1.11
C ARG A 266 -2.38 -3.08 -1.68
N ALA A 267 -2.47 -3.68 -2.87
CA ALA A 267 -1.31 -4.25 -3.56
C ALA A 267 -1.18 -3.74 -4.98
N GLU A 268 0.03 -3.77 -5.51
CA GLU A 268 0.27 -3.51 -6.92
C GLU A 268 1.35 -4.45 -7.47
N PHE A 269 1.29 -4.72 -8.76
CA PHE A 269 2.25 -5.55 -9.46
C PHE A 269 2.84 -4.80 -10.65
N TYR A 270 4.08 -5.12 -11.01
CA TYR A 270 4.82 -4.40 -12.04
C TYR A 270 4.81 -5.19 -13.35
N LEU A 271 4.40 -4.51 -14.42
CA LEU A 271 4.47 -5.01 -15.79
C LEU A 271 5.61 -4.30 -16.53
N ALA A 272 6.56 -5.09 -17.05
CA ALA A 272 7.67 -4.54 -17.83
C ALA A 272 7.16 -3.79 -19.06
N GLY A 273 7.64 -2.57 -19.29
CA GLY A 273 7.15 -1.71 -20.38
C GLY A 273 5.82 -1.00 -20.11
N PHE A 274 5.18 -1.22 -18.94
CA PHE A 274 3.98 -0.50 -18.52
C PHE A 274 4.17 0.24 -17.19
N GLY A 275 4.62 -0.47 -16.14
CA GLY A 275 4.76 0.08 -14.79
C GLY A 275 3.91 -0.64 -13.75
N TRP A 276 3.66 0.02 -12.63
CA TRP A 276 2.86 -0.52 -11.53
C TRP A 276 1.36 -0.50 -11.86
N VAL A 277 0.71 -1.65 -11.72
CA VAL A 277 -0.72 -1.87 -11.93
C VAL A 277 -1.38 -2.13 -10.56
N PRO A 278 -2.44 -1.38 -10.21
CA PRO A 278 -3.12 -1.52 -8.93
C PRO A 278 -3.94 -2.81 -8.85
N VAL A 279 -4.09 -3.38 -7.65
CA VAL A 279 -5.02 -4.46 -7.35
C VAL A 279 -5.49 -4.40 -5.89
N ASP A 280 -6.72 -4.83 -5.60
CA ASP A 280 -7.19 -4.97 -4.22
C ASP A 280 -8.16 -6.14 -4.06
N SER A 281 -7.61 -7.33 -3.81
CA SER A 281 -8.41 -8.52 -3.54
C SER A 281 -9.09 -8.48 -2.17
N ALA A 282 -8.51 -7.75 -1.21
CA ALA A 282 -9.04 -7.65 0.15
C ALA A 282 -10.37 -6.90 0.20
N ASP A 283 -10.51 -5.84 -0.59
CA ASP A 283 -11.76 -5.07 -0.66
C ASP A 283 -12.91 -5.87 -1.30
N VAL A 284 -12.62 -6.81 -2.20
CA VAL A 284 -13.62 -7.77 -2.71
C VAL A 284 -14.13 -8.67 -1.58
N ALA A 285 -13.22 -9.22 -0.76
CA ALA A 285 -13.60 -10.04 0.39
C ALA A 285 -14.36 -9.23 1.47
N LYS A 286 -13.93 -7.98 1.71
CA LYS A 286 -14.62 -7.05 2.62
C LYS A 286 -16.03 -6.75 2.13
N TYR A 287 -16.20 -6.46 0.84
CA TYR A 287 -17.50 -6.26 0.21
C TYR A 287 -18.42 -7.46 0.39
N ARG A 288 -17.93 -8.67 0.06
CA ARG A 288 -18.69 -9.91 0.24
C ARG A 288 -19.18 -10.09 1.68
N LEU A 289 -18.32 -9.85 2.66
CA LEU A 289 -18.70 -9.93 4.08
C LEU A 289 -19.71 -8.85 4.46
N THR A 290 -19.44 -7.59 4.12
CA THR A 290 -20.27 -6.43 4.52
C THR A 290 -21.67 -6.51 3.92
N GLU A 291 -21.78 -6.86 2.64
CA GLU A 291 -23.05 -6.90 1.90
C GLU A 291 -23.67 -8.31 1.84
N LYS A 292 -23.07 -9.28 2.54
CA LYS A 292 -23.49 -10.69 2.59
C LYS A 292 -23.64 -11.32 1.20
N LYS A 293 -22.66 -11.10 0.34
CA LYS A 293 -22.63 -11.57 -1.05
C LYS A 293 -21.79 -12.82 -1.21
N SER A 294 -22.22 -13.72 -2.11
CA SER A 294 -21.41 -14.86 -2.52
C SER A 294 -20.35 -14.44 -3.55
N VAL A 295 -19.45 -15.37 -3.90
CA VAL A 295 -18.45 -15.18 -4.97
C VAL A 295 -19.14 -14.98 -6.32
N GLU A 296 -20.27 -15.65 -6.54
CA GLU A 296 -20.98 -15.71 -7.81
C GLU A 296 -21.90 -14.52 -8.07
N ASP A 297 -22.18 -13.70 -7.04
CA ASP A 297 -23.00 -12.50 -7.12
C ASP A 297 -22.45 -11.52 -8.19
N GLU A 298 -23.34 -10.92 -8.98
CA GLU A 298 -22.96 -10.01 -10.06
C GLU A 298 -22.24 -8.76 -9.55
N GLY A 299 -22.63 -8.26 -8.38
CA GLY A 299 -21.95 -7.16 -7.70
C GLY A 299 -20.54 -7.56 -7.26
N THR A 300 -20.38 -8.77 -6.71
CA THR A 300 -19.05 -9.30 -6.35
C THR A 300 -18.14 -9.38 -7.57
N LYS A 301 -18.64 -9.91 -8.70
CA LYS A 301 -17.88 -9.99 -9.95
C LYS A 301 -17.50 -8.60 -10.46
N ALA A 302 -18.44 -7.66 -10.49
CA ALA A 302 -18.17 -6.31 -10.95
C ALA A 302 -17.16 -5.56 -10.06
N VAL A 303 -17.22 -5.74 -8.74
CA VAL A 303 -16.24 -5.20 -7.79
C VAL A 303 -14.87 -5.85 -8.00
N SER A 304 -14.82 -7.18 -8.18
CA SER A 304 -13.59 -7.92 -8.49
C SER A 304 -12.94 -7.42 -9.79
N ASP A 305 -13.73 -7.29 -10.85
CA ASP A 305 -13.27 -6.83 -12.16
C ASP A 305 -12.74 -5.39 -12.09
N TYR A 306 -13.39 -4.51 -11.31
CA TYR A 306 -12.91 -3.15 -11.11
C TYR A 306 -11.62 -3.13 -10.28
N LEU A 307 -11.55 -3.86 -9.18
CA LEU A 307 -10.39 -3.83 -8.28
C LEU A 307 -9.18 -4.61 -8.81
N PHE A 308 -9.28 -5.26 -9.97
CA PHE A 308 -8.12 -5.72 -10.73
C PHE A 308 -7.71 -4.67 -11.78
N GLY A 309 -6.64 -3.95 -11.50
CA GLY A 309 -6.12 -2.92 -12.41
C GLY A 309 -6.77 -1.55 -12.25
N ASN A 310 -7.57 -1.31 -11.20
CA ASN A 310 -8.01 0.03 -10.84
C ASN A 310 -8.01 0.28 -9.32
N TRP A 311 -7.80 1.52 -8.92
CA TRP A 311 -7.99 2.04 -7.57
C TRP A 311 -8.80 3.34 -7.62
N GLU A 312 -9.91 3.36 -6.88
CA GLU A 312 -10.53 4.62 -6.46
C GLU A 312 -9.70 5.22 -5.31
N ALA A 313 -9.41 6.51 -5.39
CA ALA A 313 -8.41 7.22 -4.62
C ALA A 313 -9.00 8.00 -3.43
N ASN A 314 -10.06 7.48 -2.83
CA ASN A 314 -10.56 7.92 -1.52
C ASN A 314 -9.68 7.39 -0.35
N TRP A 315 -8.37 7.31 -0.59
CA TRP A 315 -7.36 6.78 0.32
C TRP A 315 -5.97 7.33 -0.09
N MET A 316 -4.99 7.22 0.81
CA MET A 316 -3.59 7.51 0.51
C MET A 316 -2.66 6.43 1.04
N GLY A 317 -1.53 6.23 0.35
CA GLY A 317 -0.45 5.34 0.77
C GLY A 317 0.60 6.08 1.62
N PHE A 318 1.05 5.43 2.69
CA PHE A 318 2.16 5.86 3.53
C PHE A 318 3.50 5.32 3.06
N ASN A 319 3.59 4.01 2.84
CA ASN A 319 4.84 3.33 2.48
C ASN A 319 4.58 1.91 1.96
N HIS A 320 5.68 1.24 1.60
CA HIS A 320 5.72 -0.14 1.11
C HIS A 320 6.53 -1.05 2.05
N ALA A 321 6.77 -0.60 3.27
CA ALA A 321 7.78 -1.19 4.15
C ALA A 321 7.27 -2.49 4.78
N ARG A 322 8.13 -3.52 4.74
CA ARG A 322 7.90 -4.81 5.37
C ARG A 322 9.16 -5.24 6.12
N ASP A 323 8.98 -5.86 7.28
CA ASP A 323 10.07 -6.54 7.99
C ASP A 323 11.31 -5.65 8.19
N PHE A 324 11.10 -4.44 8.69
CA PHE A 324 12.08 -3.37 8.65
C PHE A 324 12.22 -2.64 9.99
N ASN A 325 13.33 -1.92 10.14
CA ASN A 325 13.58 -1.10 11.32
C ASN A 325 13.25 0.37 11.05
N LEU A 326 12.56 1.01 11.99
CA LEU A 326 12.39 2.46 12.02
C LEU A 326 13.65 3.15 12.55
N TYR A 327 13.72 4.46 12.35
CA TYR A 327 14.71 5.32 12.98
C TYR A 327 14.02 6.46 13.74
N PRO A 328 14.41 6.74 15.00
CA PRO A 328 15.29 5.92 15.85
C PRO A 328 14.77 4.49 16.04
N MET A 329 15.65 3.59 16.46
CA MET A 329 15.30 2.18 16.68
C MET A 329 14.23 2.08 17.78
N PRO A 330 13.05 1.49 17.49
CA PRO A 330 12.03 1.21 18.48
C PRO A 330 12.35 -0.06 19.27
N GLU A 331 11.67 -0.29 20.39
CA GLU A 331 11.78 -1.53 21.17
C GLU A 331 11.24 -2.73 20.36
N LEU A 332 10.08 -2.57 19.73
CA LEU A 332 9.53 -3.58 18.82
C LEU A 332 10.23 -3.48 17.46
N ALA A 333 11.24 -4.31 17.25
CA ALA A 333 11.97 -4.37 15.99
C ALA A 333 12.37 -5.81 15.60
N PRO A 334 12.35 -6.17 14.30
CA PRO A 334 11.82 -5.38 13.18
C PRO A 334 10.29 -5.24 13.22
N LEU A 335 9.77 -4.15 12.67
CA LEU A 335 8.34 -4.00 12.43
C LEU A 335 7.92 -4.81 11.20
N ASN A 336 6.79 -5.51 11.31
CA ASN A 336 6.19 -6.21 10.18
C ASN A 336 5.76 -5.24 9.07
N ASN A 337 5.07 -4.16 9.42
CA ASN A 337 4.64 -3.10 8.52
C ASN A 337 4.46 -1.78 9.29
N PHE A 338 4.21 -0.68 8.58
CA PHE A 338 4.06 0.65 9.19
C PHE A 338 2.86 1.40 8.60
N GLY A 339 1.68 0.81 8.72
CA GLY A 339 0.40 1.45 8.38
C GLY A 339 -0.31 2.13 9.56
N TYR A 340 0.10 1.80 10.78
CA TYR A 340 -0.38 2.39 12.04
C TYR A 340 0.74 3.25 12.67
N PRO A 341 0.41 4.29 13.44
CA PRO A 341 1.41 4.92 14.30
C PRO A 341 1.96 3.88 15.28
N TYR A 342 3.22 3.99 15.67
CA TYR A 342 3.82 3.17 16.72
C TYR A 342 4.28 4.08 17.86
N ALA A 343 4.04 3.67 19.11
CA ALA A 343 4.51 4.40 20.27
C ALA A 343 4.99 3.45 21.37
N GLU A 344 5.89 3.95 22.20
CA GLU A 344 6.36 3.25 23.40
C GLU A 344 6.55 4.23 24.56
N VAL A 345 6.34 3.75 25.79
CA VAL A 345 6.58 4.51 27.02
C VAL A 345 7.63 3.78 27.85
N GLY A 346 8.84 4.33 27.92
CA GLY A 346 9.95 3.66 28.62
C GLY A 346 10.37 2.32 27.99
N GLY A 347 10.01 2.09 26.73
CA GLY A 347 10.22 0.82 26.02
C GLY A 347 8.95 -0.03 25.93
N ASP A 348 7.93 0.20 26.75
CA ASP A 348 6.67 -0.56 26.68
C ASP A 348 5.84 -0.12 25.46
N PRO A 349 5.57 -0.99 24.47
CA PRO A 349 4.79 -0.63 23.29
C PRO A 349 3.32 -0.36 23.61
N LEU A 350 2.72 0.63 22.93
CA LEU A 350 1.29 0.91 23.01
C LEU A 350 0.49 0.13 21.96
N ASN A 351 -0.76 -0.19 22.29
CA ASN A 351 -1.68 -0.89 21.38
C ASN A 351 -2.13 0.04 20.24
N SER A 352 -1.45 -0.04 19.10
CA SER A 352 -1.70 0.82 17.94
C SER A 352 -2.99 0.50 17.19
N TYR A 353 -3.68 -0.59 17.57
CA TYR A 353 -4.89 -1.06 16.90
C TYR A 353 -6.18 -0.63 17.60
N ASP A 354 -6.07 0.00 18.76
CA ASP A 354 -7.17 0.58 19.52
C ASP A 354 -6.94 2.09 19.66
N ALA A 355 -7.78 2.88 18.98
CA ALA A 355 -7.64 4.33 18.93
C ALA A 355 -7.81 4.99 20.31
N GLU A 356 -8.72 4.45 21.14
CA GLU A 356 -9.00 5.00 22.46
C GLU A 356 -7.87 4.65 23.43
N GLU A 357 -7.42 3.40 23.44
CA GLU A 357 -6.31 2.94 24.28
C GLU A 357 -4.98 3.62 23.89
N PHE A 358 -4.72 3.81 22.59
CA PHE A 358 -3.54 4.53 22.12
C PHE A 358 -3.63 6.03 22.41
N GLY A 359 -4.83 6.60 22.32
CA GLY A 359 -5.09 8.03 22.41
C GLY A 359 -4.87 8.75 21.09
N TYR A 360 -5.43 8.24 19.97
CA TYR A 360 -5.45 8.96 18.69
C TYR A 360 -6.86 9.18 18.15
N GLU A 361 -7.03 10.26 17.38
CA GLU A 361 -8.20 10.55 16.58
C GLU A 361 -7.79 11.02 15.18
N PHE A 362 -8.30 10.35 14.15
CA PHE A 362 -8.02 10.60 12.75
C PHE A 362 -9.30 11.07 12.07
N THR A 363 -9.24 12.26 11.48
CA THR A 363 -10.34 12.85 10.71
C THR A 363 -9.84 13.27 9.34
N SER A 364 -10.62 12.96 8.31
CA SER A 364 -10.38 13.44 6.95
C SER A 364 -11.56 14.30 6.49
N LYS A 365 -11.27 15.35 5.73
CA LYS A 365 -12.27 16.20 5.07
C LYS A 365 -11.91 16.38 3.61
N GLU A 366 -12.82 15.99 2.71
CA GLU A 366 -12.70 16.32 1.29
C GLU A 366 -12.96 17.82 1.06
N LEU A 367 -12.05 18.50 0.37
CA LEU A 367 -12.05 19.96 0.17
C LEU A 367 -12.90 20.40 -1.04
#